data_AF-A0A2S9FMG3-F1
#
_entry.id   AF-A0A2S9FMG3-F1
#
_cell.length_a   1.000
_cell.length_b   1.000
_cell.length_c   1.000
_cell.angle_alpha   90.00
_cell.angle_beta   90.00
_cell.angle_gamma   90.00
#
_symmetry.space_group_name_H-M   'P 1'
#
loop_
_entity.id
_entity.type
_entity.pdbx_description
1 polymer ?
#
loop_
_entity_poly.entity_id
_entity_poly.type
_entity_poly.pdbx_seq_one_letter_code
_entity_poly.pdbx_strand_id
1 'polypeptide(L)' 'AGEAFWEPGGDVIHYSDANNSDDVRCRFTVTMLCVPDQPMLVLVDDDELAARQHLRVPSAH' A
#
# COMPACT_ATOMS: atom_id res chain seq x y z
N ALA A 1 9.82 -14.89 -0.44
CA ALA A 1 8.90 -14.77 0.70
C ALA A 1 9.72 -14.37 1.93
N GLY A 2 9.27 -13.35 2.67
CA GLY A 2 9.96 -12.88 3.87
C GLY A 2 10.84 -11.64 3.68
N GLU A 3 10.74 -10.94 2.55
CA GLU A 3 11.32 -9.59 2.44
C GLU A 3 10.47 -8.62 3.26
N ALA A 4 11.14 -7.86 4.12
CA ALA A 4 10.54 -6.77 4.86
C ALA A 4 11.01 -5.45 4.24
N PHE A 5 10.07 -4.60 3.87
CA PHE A 5 10.35 -3.24 3.42
C PHE A 5 9.81 -2.24 4.45
N TRP A 6 10.42 -1.06 4.47
CA TRP A 6 10.04 0.04 5.37
C TRP A 6 9.84 1.29 4.53
N GLU A 7 8.69 1.91 4.71
CA GLU A 7 8.40 3.22 4.15
C GLU A 7 8.12 4.20 5.29
N PRO A 8 8.64 5.44 5.22
CA PRO A 8 8.13 6.49 6.07
C PRO A 8 6.64 6.64 5.75
N GLY A 9 5.77 6.47 6.75
CA GLY A 9 4.33 6.68 6.58
C GLY A 9 4.07 8.04 5.92
N GLY A 10 3.12 8.07 4.98
CA GLY A 10 2.90 9.23 4.13
C GLY A 10 1.69 9.03 3.22
N ASP A 11 1.59 9.84 2.17
CA ASP A 11 0.45 9.89 1.25
C ASP A 11 0.48 8.73 0.23
N VAL A 12 0.47 7.49 0.74
CA VAL A 12 0.62 6.25 -0.05
C VAL A 12 -0.76 5.63 -0.25
N ILE A 13 -1.17 5.51 -1.52
CA ILE A 13 -2.50 5.00 -1.89
C ILE A 13 -2.46 3.51 -2.28
N HIS A 14 -1.33 2.99 -2.76
CA HIS A 14 -1.22 1.60 -3.22
C HIS A 14 0.14 0.96 -2.95
N TYR A 15 0.09 -0.31 -2.55
CA TYR A 15 1.22 -1.24 -2.53
C TYR A 15 1.07 -2.23 -3.68
N SER A 16 2.14 -2.43 -4.45
CA SER A 16 2.24 -3.48 -5.46
C SER A 16 3.51 -4.27 -5.20
N ASP A 17 3.36 -5.59 -5.04
CA ASP A 17 4.47 -6.50 -4.84
C ASP A 17 4.15 -7.84 -5.52
N ALA A 18 5.18 -8.53 -5.99
CA ALA A 18 5.07 -9.73 -6.81
C ALA A 18 5.34 -10.99 -5.97
N ASN A 19 4.49 -12.01 -6.13
CA ASN A 19 4.86 -13.34 -5.69
C ASN A 19 5.68 -14.02 -6.78
N ASN A 20 6.84 -14.57 -6.43
CA ASN A 20 7.65 -15.36 -7.37
C ASN A 20 6.98 -16.69 -7.76
N SER A 21 5.87 -17.07 -7.11
CA SER A 21 5.12 -18.29 -7.38
C SER A 21 3.70 -17.96 -7.82
N ASP A 22 3.30 -18.53 -8.96
CA ASP A 22 1.95 -18.38 -9.54
C ASP A 22 0.93 -19.35 -8.92
N ASP A 23 1.40 -20.40 -8.24
CA ASP A 23 0.57 -21.48 -7.69
C ASP A 23 0.12 -21.26 -6.24
N VAL A 24 0.63 -20.22 -5.59
CA VAL A 24 0.39 -19.97 -4.15
C VAL A 24 -0.04 -18.53 -3.92
N ARG A 25 -1.06 -18.32 -3.07
CA ARG A 25 -1.51 -16.98 -2.70
C ARG A 25 -0.44 -16.23 -1.91
N CYS A 26 -0.19 -14.98 -2.30
CA CYS A 26 0.61 -14.05 -1.50
C CYS A 26 -0.18 -13.55 -0.29
N ARG A 27 0.49 -13.39 0.86
CA ARG A 27 -0.07 -12.80 2.08
C ARG A 27 0.91 -11.81 2.66
N PHE A 28 0.41 -10.66 3.06
CA PHE A 28 1.19 -9.59 3.69
C PHE A 28 0.77 -9.40 5.15
N THR A 29 1.75 -9.16 6.00
CA THR A 29 1.53 -8.70 7.38
C THR A 29 2.15 -7.33 7.51
N VAL A 30 1.34 -6.31 7.73
CA VAL A 30 1.79 -4.93 7.90
C VAL A 30 1.81 -4.59 9.40
N THR A 31 2.95 -4.08 9.88
CA THR A 31 3.06 -3.51 11.22
C THR A 31 3.18 -2.00 11.07
N MET A 32 2.17 -1.27 11.56
CA MET A 32 2.13 0.20 11.48
C MET A 32 2.35 0.81 12.86
N LEU A 33 3.12 1.89 12.92
CA LEU A 33 3.33 2.69 14.11
C LEU A 33 2.68 4.06 13.87
N CYS A 34 1.78 4.47 14.76
CA CYS A 34 1.10 5.76 14.69
C CYS A 34 1.21 6.50 16.02
N VAL A 35 1.10 7.83 15.95
CA VAL A 35 1.02 8.70 17.11
C VAL A 35 -0.25 8.38 17.90
N PRO A 36 -0.23 8.39 19.25
CA PRO A 36 -1.44 8.26 20.04
C PRO A 36 -2.52 9.26 19.63
N ASP A 37 -3.79 8.83 19.75
CA ASP A 37 -4.99 9.64 19.46
C ASP A 37 -5.13 10.15 18.01
N GLN A 38 -4.35 9.61 17.07
CA GLN A 38 -4.47 9.88 15.63
C GLN A 38 -5.00 8.66 14.87
N PRO A 39 -5.78 8.84 13.79
CA PRO A 39 -6.20 7.72 12.96
C PRO A 39 -4.98 7.07 12.27
N MET A 40 -4.87 5.74 12.37
CA MET A 40 -3.81 4.95 11.72
C MET A 40 -3.87 5.07 10.19
N LEU A 41 -5.08 5.15 9.63
CA LEU A 41 -5.36 5.31 8.21
C LEU A 41 -6.51 6.29 8.04
N VAL A 42 -6.36 7.22 7.09
CA VAL A 42 -7.46 8.06 6.62
C VAL A 42 -7.69 7.69 5.17
N LEU A 43 -8.91 7.26 4.86
CA LEU A 43 -9.30 7.00 3.48
C LEU A 43 -9.57 8.33 2.80
N VAL A 44 -9.00 8.50 1.62
CA VAL A 44 -9.35 9.61 0.72
C VAL A 44 -10.74 9.38 0.14
N ASP A 45 -11.41 10.46 -0.25
CA ASP A 45 -12.67 10.38 -0.96
C ASP A 45 -12.49 9.98 -2.44
N ASP A 46 -13.60 9.73 -3.13
CA ASP A 46 -13.58 9.28 -4.52
C ASP A 46 -12.98 10.32 -5.49
N ASP A 47 -13.18 11.61 -5.21
CA ASP A 47 -12.71 12.72 -6.06
C ASP A 47 -11.18 12.86 -5.96
N GLU A 48 -10.64 12.81 -4.74
CA GLU A 48 -9.21 12.80 -4.47
C GLU A 48 -8.55 11.53 -5.03
N LEU A 49 -9.19 10.37 -4.86
CA LEU A 49 -8.73 9.11 -5.43
C LEU A 49 -8.65 9.15 -6.96
N ALA A 50 -9.57 9.87 -7.60
CA ALA A 50 -9.58 10.07 -9.05
C ALA A 50 -8.49 11.06 -9.49
N ALA A 51 -8.34 12.19 -8.81
CA ALA A 51 -7.31 13.18 -9.10
C ALA A 51 -5.89 12.59 -9.03
N ARG A 52 -5.68 11.63 -8.13
CA ARG A 52 -4.38 10.97 -7.89
C ARG A 52 -4.13 9.71 -8.72
N GLN A 53 -4.98 9.41 -9.72
CA GLN A 53 -4.78 8.25 -10.61
C GLN A 53 -3.39 8.22 -11.26
N HIS A 54 -2.84 9.40 -11.56
CA HIS A 54 -1.51 9.55 -12.16
C HIS A 54 -0.34 9.10 -11.26
N LEU A 55 -0.57 8.91 -9.95
CA LEU A 55 0.42 8.41 -8.98
C LEU A 55 0.36 6.88 -8.83
N ARG A 56 -0.60 6.20 -9.46
CA ARG A 56 -0.75 4.74 -9.35
C ARG A 56 0.42 4.05 -10.04
N VAL A 57 0.90 2.97 -9.43
CA VAL A 57 1.85 2.07 -10.07
C VAL A 57 1.19 1.52 -11.34
N PRO A 58 1.84 1.58 -12.52
CA PRO A 58 1.30 1.01 -13.74
C PRO A 58 1.01 -0.48 -13.55
N SER A 59 -0.10 -0.96 -14.10
CA SER A 59 -0.32 -2.40 -14.17
C SER A 59 0.81 -3.03 -14.97
N ALA A 60 1.49 -4.03 -14.41
CA ALA A 60 2.48 -4.81 -15.17
C ALA A 60 1.76 -5.46 -16.37
N HIS A 61 2.34 -5.28 -17.56
CA HIS A 61 1.90 -5.92 -18.81
C HIS A 61 2.26 -7.40 -18.84
#